data_AF-A0A820N625-F1
#
_entry.id   AF-A0A820N625-F1
#
_cell.length_a   1.000
_cell.length_b   1.000
_cell.length_c   1.000
_cell.angle_alpha   90.00
_cell.angle_beta   90.00
_cell.angle_gamma   90.00
#
_symmetry.space_group_name_H-M   'P 1'
#
loop_
_entity.id
_entity.type
_entity.pdbx_description
1 polymer ?
#
loop_
_entity_poly.entity_id
_entity_poly.type
_entity_poly.pdbx_seq_one_letter_code
_entity_poly.pdbx_strand_id
1 'polypeptide(L)'
;MDEHSLAITYLEKSLAIQEKLDPMNESIIANICNNIATSYCSLQKYNLALEYCTKSKEYYEKCSCDNMKEYGVTLGYSLVAVNYEILANICFDTKDQTTAFDYYCKALDIIKSRLPVDQQALARVRSLLNRINEVEF
;
A
#
# COMPACT_ATOMS: atom_id res chain seq x y z
N MET A 1 4.08 -21.92 13.21
CA MET A 1 4.34 -20.87 12.20
C MET A 1 2.99 -20.48 11.67
N ASP A 2 2.63 -19.20 11.76
CA ASP A 2 1.33 -18.69 11.31
C ASP A 2 1.17 -18.87 9.78
N GLU A 3 -0.05 -19.11 9.29
CA GLU A 3 -0.34 -19.37 7.88
C GLU A 3 0.15 -18.21 6.98
N HIS A 4 0.02 -16.96 7.42
CA HIS A 4 0.51 -15.80 6.69
C HIS A 4 2.04 -15.72 6.71
N SER A 5 2.69 -16.12 7.80
CA SER A 5 4.16 -16.19 7.85
C SER A 5 4.72 -17.25 6.89
N LEU A 6 4.02 -18.37 6.76
CA LEU A 6 4.35 -19.40 5.79
C LEU A 6 4.09 -18.93 4.35
N ALA A 7 2.97 -18.25 4.12
CA ALA A 7 2.64 -17.66 2.82
C ALA A 7 3.71 -16.66 2.36
N ILE A 8 4.15 -15.75 3.24
CA ILE A 8 5.26 -14.82 2.96
C ILE A 8 6.51 -15.57 2.54
N THR A 9 6.90 -16.60 3.29
CA THR A 9 8.10 -17.39 2.99
C THR A 9 8.06 -18.01 1.59
N TYR A 10 6.89 -18.53 1.18
CA TYR A 10 6.73 -19.11 -0.16
C TYR A 10 6.65 -18.05 -1.26
N LEU A 11 5.99 -16.93 -0.99
CA LEU A 11 5.87 -15.82 -1.94
C LEU A 11 7.22 -15.13 -2.17
N GLU A 12 8.05 -14.93 -1.14
CA GLU A 12 9.41 -14.40 -1.28
C GLU A 12 10.31 -15.33 -2.10
N LYS A 13 10.17 -16.65 -1.93
CA LYS A 13 10.85 -17.63 -2.80
C LYS A 13 10.35 -17.54 -4.24
N SER A 14 9.03 -17.42 -4.43
CA SER A 14 8.44 -17.24 -5.75
C SER A 14 8.93 -15.95 -6.42
N LEU A 15 9.04 -14.86 -5.66
CA LEU A 15 9.57 -13.58 -6.12
C LEU A 15 11.02 -13.74 -6.59
N ALA A 16 11.88 -14.35 -5.77
CA ALA A 16 13.28 -14.58 -6.11
C ALA A 16 13.47 -15.51 -7.32
N ILE A 17 12.58 -16.48 -7.52
CA ILE A 17 12.59 -17.33 -8.72
C ILE A 17 12.13 -16.54 -9.94
N GLN A 18 11.05 -15.77 -9.83
CA GLN A 18 10.52 -14.96 -10.93
C GLN A 18 11.54 -13.90 -11.38
N GLU A 19 12.17 -13.19 -10.45
CA GLU A 19 13.20 -12.20 -10.73
C GLU A 19 14.44 -12.82 -11.44
N LYS A 20 14.71 -14.12 -11.24
CA LYS A 20 15.77 -14.84 -11.96
C LYS A 20 15.33 -15.39 -13.31
N LEU A 21 14.10 -15.87 -13.40
CA LEU A 21 13.57 -16.53 -14.59
C LEU A 21 13.21 -15.50 -15.67
N ASP A 22 12.48 -14.47 -15.29
CA ASP A 22 12.02 -13.41 -16.18
C ASP A 22 11.80 -12.12 -15.36
N PRO A 23 12.86 -11.32 -15.16
CA PRO A 23 12.79 -10.06 -14.42
C PRO A 23 11.96 -8.98 -15.14
N MET A 24 11.66 -9.18 -16.43
CA MET A 24 10.85 -8.26 -17.22
C MET A 24 9.35 -8.55 -17.08
N ASN A 25 8.98 -9.61 -16.35
CA ASN A 25 7.59 -9.94 -16.06
C ASN A 25 7.02 -9.10 -14.91
N GLU A 26 6.95 -7.80 -15.15
CA GLU A 26 6.58 -6.79 -14.16
C GLU A 26 5.21 -7.07 -13.55
N SER A 27 4.25 -7.58 -14.34
CA SER A 27 2.91 -7.92 -13.83
C SER A 27 2.92 -9.08 -12.84
N ILE A 28 3.69 -10.14 -13.10
CA ILE A 28 3.76 -11.27 -12.15
C ILE A 28 4.47 -10.81 -10.87
N ILE A 29 5.56 -10.07 -11.00
CA ILE A 29 6.31 -9.54 -9.86
C ILE A 29 5.40 -8.64 -9.00
N ALA A 30 4.63 -7.74 -9.62
CA ALA A 30 3.68 -6.87 -8.93
C ALA A 30 2.64 -7.69 -8.14
N ASN A 31 2.05 -8.71 -8.76
CA ASN A 31 1.09 -9.59 -8.09
C ASN A 31 1.69 -10.32 -6.87
N ILE A 32 2.92 -10.83 -7.01
CA ILE A 32 3.61 -11.49 -5.89
C ILE A 32 3.84 -10.48 -4.75
N CYS A 33 4.36 -9.29 -5.05
CA CYS A 33 4.56 -8.24 -4.05
C CYS A 33 3.23 -7.85 -3.36
N ASN A 34 2.13 -7.75 -4.10
CA ASN A 34 0.82 -7.46 -3.54
C ASN A 34 0.34 -8.51 -2.54
N ASN A 35 0.56 -9.80 -2.86
CA ASN A 35 0.18 -10.90 -1.99
C ASN A 35 1.05 -10.95 -0.72
N ILE A 36 2.33 -10.61 -0.84
CA ILE A 36 3.23 -10.47 0.32
C ILE A 36 2.74 -9.34 1.22
N ALA A 37 2.41 -8.18 0.63
CA ALA A 37 1.89 -7.05 1.38
C ALA A 37 0.60 -7.39 2.13
N THR A 38 -0.34 -8.06 1.47
CA THR A 38 -1.59 -8.53 2.09
C THR A 38 -1.31 -9.45 3.27
N SER A 39 -0.36 -10.37 3.14
CA SER A 39 0.04 -11.27 4.22
C SER A 39 0.67 -10.51 5.40
N TYR A 40 1.46 -9.47 5.14
CA TYR A 40 1.98 -8.59 6.19
C TYR A 40 0.88 -7.75 6.85
N CYS A 41 -0.13 -7.29 6.10
CA CYS A 41 -1.30 -6.63 6.68
C CYS A 41 -2.02 -7.55 7.67
N SER A 42 -2.23 -8.83 7.32
CA SER A 42 -2.85 -9.81 8.22
C SER A 42 -2.02 -10.04 9.50
N LEU A 43 -0.70 -9.93 9.41
CA LEU A 43 0.21 -9.98 10.56
C LEU A 43 0.35 -8.65 11.30
N GLN A 44 -0.40 -7.62 10.90
CA GLN A 44 -0.31 -6.24 11.43
C GLN A 44 1.10 -5.62 11.29
N LYS A 45 1.90 -6.12 10.36
CA LYS A 45 3.24 -5.60 10.04
C LYS A 45 3.14 -4.54 8.94
N TYR A 46 2.44 -3.44 9.24
CA TYR A 46 2.04 -2.45 8.24
C TYR A 46 3.21 -1.76 7.53
N ASN A 47 4.36 -1.57 8.18
CA ASN A 47 5.54 -1.01 7.52
C ASN A 47 6.07 -1.91 6.39
N LEU A 48 6.12 -3.23 6.63
CA LEU A 48 6.53 -4.20 5.62
C LEU A 48 5.44 -4.33 4.54
N ALA A 49 4.17 -4.31 4.93
CA ALA A 49 3.08 -4.28 3.97
C ALA A 49 3.18 -3.07 3.03
N LEU A 50 3.46 -1.89 3.58
CA LEU A 50 3.64 -0.65 2.82
C LEU A 50 4.80 -0.74 1.82
N GLU A 51 5.95 -1.30 2.24
CA GLU A 51 7.11 -1.53 1.37
C GLU A 51 6.72 -2.38 0.15
N TYR A 52 6.08 -3.52 0.38
CA TYR A 52 5.68 -4.43 -0.69
C TYR A 52 4.51 -3.89 -1.54
N CYS A 53 3.57 -3.14 -0.96
CA CYS A 53 2.53 -2.41 -1.71
C CYS A 53 3.14 -1.37 -2.65
N THR A 54 4.16 -0.64 -2.18
CA THR A 54 4.86 0.38 -2.98
C THR A 54 5.64 -0.27 -4.11
N LYS A 55 6.39 -1.35 -3.82
CA LYS A 55 7.08 -2.15 -4.84
C LYS A 55 6.09 -2.66 -5.90
N SER A 56 4.96 -3.23 -5.48
CA SER A 56 3.89 -3.68 -6.39
C SER A 56 3.39 -2.57 -7.31
N LYS A 57 3.07 -1.40 -6.74
CA LYS A 57 2.63 -0.22 -7.49
C LYS A 57 3.67 0.17 -8.56
N GLU A 58 4.94 0.26 -8.19
CA GLU A 58 6.02 0.64 -9.14
C GLU A 58 6.14 -0.33 -10.32
N TYR A 59 5.98 -1.64 -10.08
CA TYR A 59 5.98 -2.62 -11.17
C TYR A 59 4.76 -2.50 -12.08
N TYR A 60 3.58 -2.22 -11.51
CA TYR A 60 2.39 -1.95 -12.33
C TYR A 60 2.53 -0.68 -13.16
N GLU A 61 3.17 0.37 -12.64
CA GLU A 61 3.46 1.60 -13.40
C GLU A 61 4.44 1.34 -14.55
N LYS A 62 5.40 0.43 -14.35
CA LYS A 62 6.36 0.03 -15.39
C LYS A 62 5.73 -0.89 -16.45
N CYS A 63 4.75 -1.74 -16.10
CA CYS A 63 4.17 -2.69 -17.06
C CYS A 63 3.71 -1.99 -18.34
N SER A 64 4.23 -2.48 -19.46
CA SER A 64 3.85 -2.03 -20.81
C SER A 64 2.54 -2.67 -21.30
N CYS A 65 1.90 -3.48 -20.46
CA CYS A 65 0.72 -4.27 -20.75
C CYS A 65 -0.58 -3.48 -20.47
N ASP A 66 -1.14 -2.83 -21.49
CA ASP A 66 -2.25 -1.84 -21.35
C ASP A 66 -3.45 -2.32 -20.53
N ASN A 67 -3.87 -3.59 -20.66
CA ASN A 67 -5.10 -4.08 -19.99
C ASN A 67 -4.92 -4.40 -18.49
N MET A 68 -3.71 -4.73 -18.03
CA MET A 68 -3.45 -5.03 -16.61
C MET A 68 -2.97 -3.82 -15.84
N LYS A 69 -2.51 -2.79 -16.54
CA LYS A 69 -2.00 -1.56 -15.96
C LYS A 69 -3.06 -0.84 -15.13
N GLU A 70 -4.25 -0.63 -15.69
CA GLU A 70 -5.29 0.16 -15.02
C GLU A 70 -5.75 -0.46 -13.68
N TYR A 71 -6.07 -1.76 -13.67
CA TYR A 71 -6.55 -2.45 -12.47
C TYR A 71 -5.44 -2.61 -11.41
N GLY A 72 -4.25 -3.06 -11.82
CA GLY A 72 -3.12 -3.28 -10.91
C GLY A 72 -2.62 -1.99 -10.28
N VAL A 73 -2.49 -0.92 -11.08
CA VAL A 73 -2.14 0.42 -10.58
C VAL A 73 -3.21 0.91 -9.61
N THR A 74 -4.49 0.84 -9.98
CA THR A 74 -5.59 1.29 -9.11
C THR A 74 -5.58 0.58 -7.76
N LEU A 75 -5.43 -0.75 -7.76
CA LEU A 75 -5.35 -1.54 -6.54
C LEU A 75 -4.11 -1.20 -5.70
N GLY A 76 -2.94 -1.07 -6.33
CA GLY A 76 -1.69 -0.70 -5.67
C GLY A 76 -1.79 0.66 -4.98
N TYR A 77 -2.28 1.69 -5.69
CA TYR A 77 -2.53 3.01 -5.13
C TYR A 77 -3.47 2.95 -3.91
N SER A 78 -4.59 2.23 -4.03
CA SER A 78 -5.54 2.08 -2.93
C SER A 78 -4.91 1.39 -1.71
N LEU A 79 -4.09 0.36 -1.90
CA LEU A 79 -3.45 -0.35 -0.79
C LEU A 79 -2.35 0.48 -0.12
N VAL A 80 -1.53 1.22 -0.87
CA VAL A 80 -0.51 2.11 -0.29
C VAL A 80 -1.20 3.22 0.53
N ALA A 81 -2.25 3.84 0.00
CA ALA A 81 -3.02 4.86 0.72
C ALA A 81 -3.64 4.32 2.03
N VAL A 82 -4.29 3.15 1.96
CA VAL A 82 -4.87 2.49 3.15
C VAL A 82 -3.81 2.17 4.20
N ASN A 83 -2.64 1.66 3.80
CA ASN A 83 -1.57 1.38 4.77
C ASN A 83 -1.05 2.64 5.45
N TYR A 84 -0.91 3.75 4.71
CA TYR A 84 -0.56 5.03 5.33
C TYR A 84 -1.62 5.52 6.32
N GLU A 85 -2.91 5.37 6.01
CA GLU A 85 -3.97 5.72 6.96
C GLU A 85 -3.97 4.84 8.20
N ILE A 86 -3.68 3.54 8.08
CA ILE A 86 -3.56 2.64 9.24
C ILE A 86 -2.39 3.10 10.12
N LEU A 87 -1.22 3.38 9.53
CA LEU A 87 -0.08 3.92 10.25
C LEU A 87 -0.41 5.26 10.92
N ALA A 88 -1.13 6.14 10.23
CA ALA A 88 -1.59 7.41 10.78
C ALA A 88 -2.50 7.23 12.00
N ASN A 89 -3.47 6.31 11.92
CA ASN A 89 -4.36 5.99 13.04
C ASN A 89 -3.59 5.44 14.24
N ILE A 90 -2.62 4.54 14.01
CA ILE A 90 -1.77 4.02 15.09
C ILE A 90 -0.98 5.15 15.75
N CYS A 91 -0.35 6.03 14.96
CA CYS A 91 0.37 7.19 15.49
C CYS A 91 -0.56 8.11 16.30
N PHE A 92 -1.76 8.37 15.79
CA PHE A 92 -2.77 9.19 16.46
C PHE A 92 -3.18 8.59 17.82
N ASP A 93 -3.43 7.29 17.87
CA ASP A 93 -3.77 6.57 19.10
C ASP A 93 -2.61 6.59 20.12
N THR A 94 -1.36 6.59 19.63
CA THR A 94 -0.14 6.75 20.45
C THR A 94 0.17 8.20 20.83
N LYS A 95 -0.71 9.16 20.53
CA LYS A 95 -0.55 10.61 20.75
C LYS A 95 0.61 11.26 19.98
N ASP A 96 1.11 10.60 18.93
CA ASP A 96 2.05 11.19 17.98
C ASP A 96 1.27 11.81 16.81
N GLN A 97 0.69 12.98 17.07
CA GLN A 97 -0.17 13.69 16.13
C GLN A 97 0.59 14.19 14.90
N THR A 98 1.86 14.61 15.07
CA THR A 98 2.71 15.09 13.98
C THR A 98 2.96 13.98 12.96
N THR A 99 3.36 12.79 13.42
CA THR A 99 3.58 11.64 12.52
C THR A 99 2.27 11.17 11.90
N ALA A 100 1.17 11.19 12.66
CA ALA A 100 -0.15 10.84 12.13
C ALA A 100 -0.59 11.78 11.00
N PHE A 101 -0.40 13.08 11.17
CA PHE A 101 -0.68 14.08 10.15
C PHE A 101 0.14 13.83 8.87
N ASP A 102 1.44 13.57 9.02
CA ASP A 102 2.34 13.32 7.89
C ASP A 102 1.92 12.08 7.08
N TYR A 103 1.50 11.01 7.76
CA TYR A 103 0.98 9.82 7.10
C TYR A 103 -0.37 10.03 6.41
N TYR A 104 -1.30 10.79 7.00
CA TYR A 104 -2.54 11.14 6.30
C TYR A 104 -2.30 12.01 5.07
N CYS A 105 -1.33 12.93 5.13
CA CYS A 105 -0.92 13.70 3.95
C CYS A 105 -0.39 12.80 2.85
N LYS A 106 0.47 11.81 3.17
CA LYS A 106 0.95 10.82 2.20
C LYS A 106 -0.19 10.00 1.58
N ALA A 107 -1.14 9.55 2.40
CA ALA A 107 -2.33 8.85 1.88
C ALA A 107 -3.15 9.74 0.94
N LEU A 108 -3.35 11.00 1.31
CA LEU A 108 -4.10 11.98 0.52
C LEU A 108 -3.45 12.22 -0.85
N ASP A 109 -2.13 12.36 -0.89
CA ASP A 109 -1.38 12.62 -2.12
C ASP A 109 -1.43 11.43 -3.08
N ILE A 110 -1.40 10.21 -2.54
CA ILE A 110 -1.58 8.99 -3.35
C ILE A 110 -2.99 8.92 -3.92
N ILE A 111 -4.02 9.17 -3.12
CA ILE A 111 -5.42 9.14 -3.58
C ILE A 111 -5.64 10.16 -4.71
N LYS A 112 -5.08 11.37 -4.58
CA LYS A 112 -5.16 12.42 -5.61
C LYS A 112 -4.40 12.09 -6.89
N SER A 113 -3.30 11.35 -6.78
CA SER A 113 -2.48 10.95 -7.93
C SER A 113 -3.01 9.71 -8.66
N ARG A 114 -4.04 9.04 -8.11
CA ARG A 114 -4.77 7.94 -8.78
C ARG A 114 -5.78 8.48 -9.80
N LEU A 115 -5.87 7.86 -10.97
CA LEU A 115 -6.91 8.14 -11.97
C LEU A 115 -7.70 6.86 -12.30
N PRO A 116 -9.05 6.88 -12.20
CA PRO A 116 -9.87 7.95 -11.66
C PRO A 116 -9.69 8.12 -10.14
N VAL A 117 -9.80 9.35 -9.67
CA VAL A 117 -9.66 9.67 -8.25
C VAL A 117 -10.72 8.96 -7.43
N ASP A 118 -10.30 8.30 -6.35
CA ASP A 118 -11.21 7.67 -5.39
C ASP A 118 -11.91 8.72 -4.54
N GLN A 119 -13.12 9.14 -4.94
CA GLN A 119 -13.84 10.19 -4.22
C GLN A 119 -14.20 9.79 -2.79
N GLN A 120 -14.48 8.50 -2.56
CA GLN A 120 -14.82 8.01 -1.23
C GLN A 120 -13.59 8.01 -0.32
N ALA A 121 -12.45 7.49 -0.78
CA ALA A 121 -11.22 7.53 -0.02
C ALA A 121 -10.75 8.98 0.21
N LEU A 122 -10.90 9.85 -0.80
CA LEU A 122 -10.54 11.26 -0.70
C LEU A 122 -11.34 11.98 0.40
N ALA A 123 -12.66 11.79 0.43
CA ALA A 123 -13.52 12.38 1.46
C ALA A 123 -13.16 11.87 2.86
N ARG A 124 -12.88 10.56 2.98
CA ARG A 124 -12.50 9.93 4.24
C ARG A 124 -11.18 10.48 4.79
N VAL A 125 -10.11 10.54 4.00
CA VAL A 125 -8.82 11.07 4.47
C VAL A 125 -8.89 12.54 4.84
N ARG A 126 -9.66 13.35 4.08
CA ARG A 126 -9.91 14.76 4.45
C ARG A 126 -10.60 14.89 5.80
N SER A 127 -11.59 14.04 6.08
CA SER A 127 -12.25 14.04 7.39
C SER A 127 -11.29 13.66 8.52
N LEU A 128 -10.38 12.71 8.29
CA LEU A 128 -9.37 12.29 9.28
C LEU A 128 -8.34 13.40 9.55
N LEU A 129 -7.91 14.12 8.51
CA LEU A 129 -7.03 15.28 8.63
C LEU A 129 -7.68 16.42 9.42
N ASN A 130 -8.94 16.75 9.13
CA ASN A 130 -9.67 17.77 9.90
C ASN A 130 -9.78 17.38 11.37
N ARG A 131 -10.07 16.10 11.66
CA ARG A 131 -10.13 15.59 13.03
C ARG A 131 -8.81 15.75 13.78
N ILE A 132 -7.67 15.58 13.12
CA ILE A 132 -6.37 15.84 13.75
C ILE A 132 -6.19 17.32 14.07
N ASN A 133 -6.54 18.21 13.15
CA ASN A 133 -6.39 19.66 13.34
C ASN A 133 -7.33 20.23 14.41
N GLU A 134 -8.51 19.63 14.61
CA GLU A 134 -9.48 20.07 15.62
C GLU A 134 -9.07 19.72 17.07
N VAL A 135 -8.13 18.80 17.26
CA VAL A 135 -7.66 18.37 18.60
C VAL A 135 -6.55 19.29 19.15
N GLU A 136 -6.07 20.28 18.37
CA GLU A 136 -5.00 21.21 18.77
C GLU A 136 -5.43 22.36 19.73
N PHE A 137 -6.53 22.26 20.48
CA PHE A 137 -7.00 23.32 21.39
C PHE A 137 -7.16 22.91 22.85
#